data_AF-A0A0J8QP75-F1
#
_entry.id   AF-A0A0J8QP75-F1
#
_cell.length_a   1.000
_cell.length_b   1.000
_cell.length_c   1.000
_cell.angle_alpha   90.00
_cell.angle_beta   90.00
_cell.angle_gamma   90.00
#
_symmetry.space_group_name_H-M   'P 1'
#
loop_
_entity.id
_entity.type
_entity.pdbx_description
1 polymer ?
#
loop_
_entity_poly.entity_id
_entity_poly.type
_entity_poly.pdbx_seq_one_letter_code
_entity_poly.pdbx_strand_id
1 'polypeptide(L)'
;MSAGYSLSRHCYRNVRNVLDSSSFSRCRGKPFLRSKVEARQAPRRYNSISAADLQFGQPLHETHPHILKAGELTPGITALEYAHRRAKLAAKLPKDAVAIIKAADVKYKSKSVFYQYHQDSDFFYLTERPYAQLFAAERSNNGADGDHIFHLYVREKDPQSELWQGARSGTRAALDVFNADETDNIDKIKDILPEIVSGASEIYTDVKGLTSAKSLISRFFPSIQNNADAANRAAAFSKIKPLSPLLSELRVFKSDSEIANMRKAGQASGRAFTDAMKQSFSSEKDLYAFLEYRFKMNGCDKSAFVPVVAGGQNALSIHYVRNDDILRNGNLVLVDGGGSYGGYISDITRTWPINGKFTPPQRDLYDAC
;
A
#
# COMPACT_ATOMS: atom_id res chain seq x y z
N MET A 1 -9.54 36.45 -15.92
CA MET A 1 -8.71 36.83 -14.76
C MET A 1 -7.97 35.58 -14.31
N SER A 2 -6.70 35.47 -14.69
CA SER A 2 -5.87 34.27 -14.51
C SER A 2 -4.92 34.52 -13.34
N ALA A 3 -4.98 33.67 -12.31
CA ALA A 3 -4.02 33.63 -11.22
C ALA A 3 -3.24 32.32 -11.35
N GLY A 4 -2.00 32.41 -11.82
CA GLY A 4 -1.08 31.28 -11.89
C GLY A 4 -0.50 30.98 -10.52
N TYR A 5 -0.63 29.73 -10.07
CA TYR A 5 0.02 29.25 -8.85
C TYR A 5 1.34 28.56 -9.22
N SER A 6 2.43 29.15 -8.76
CA SER A 6 3.77 28.58 -8.73
C SER A 6 3.90 27.75 -7.44
N LEU A 7 4.25 26.46 -7.57
CA LEU A 7 4.65 25.61 -6.44
C LEU A 7 6.00 26.11 -5.91
N SER A 8 5.96 27.00 -4.92
CA SER A 8 7.15 27.48 -4.22
C SER A 8 7.45 26.58 -3.03
N ARG A 9 8.65 25.97 -3.06
CA ARG A 9 9.27 25.23 -1.97
C ARG A 9 9.34 26.10 -0.71
N HIS A 10 8.62 25.74 0.34
CA HIS A 10 8.90 26.27 1.68
C HIS A 10 10.00 25.43 2.33
N CYS A 11 11.26 25.80 2.05
CA CYS A 11 12.41 25.37 2.84
C CYS A 11 12.52 26.26 4.08
N TYR A 12 12.28 25.72 5.27
CA TYR A 12 12.82 26.28 6.50
C TYR A 12 14.31 25.92 6.58
N ARG A 13 15.19 26.86 6.21
CA ARG A 13 16.59 26.88 6.64
C ARG A 13 16.96 28.29 7.03
N ASN A 14 17.14 28.50 8.34
CA ASN A 14 17.54 29.77 8.91
C ASN A 14 19.02 30.09 8.60
N VAL A 15 19.24 31.38 8.45
CA VAL A 15 20.40 32.08 7.90
C VAL A 15 21.56 32.17 8.91
N ARG A 16 22.80 31.97 8.43
CA ARG A 16 23.98 32.72 8.89
C ARG A 16 24.85 33.07 7.68
N ASN A 17 24.93 34.35 7.37
CA ASN A 17 25.89 34.96 6.45
C ASN A 17 26.21 36.35 7.01
N VAL A 18 27.49 36.67 7.22
CA VAL A 18 28.04 38.01 6.94
C VAL A 18 29.47 37.83 6.43
N LEU A 19 29.72 38.51 5.33
CA LEU A 19 30.93 38.59 4.51
C LEU A 19 32.01 39.45 5.19
N ASP A 20 33.27 39.25 4.81
CA ASP A 20 34.11 40.41 4.49
C ASP A 20 35.21 40.08 3.46
N SER A 21 35.70 41.15 2.86
CA SER A 21 36.33 41.31 1.56
C SER A 21 37.82 41.66 1.68
N SER A 22 38.66 41.21 0.74
CA SER A 22 39.86 41.96 0.33
C SER A 22 40.57 41.36 -0.90
N SER A 23 40.82 42.26 -1.85
CA SER A 23 41.70 42.28 -3.02
C SER A 23 43.07 41.58 -2.95
N PHE A 24 43.59 41.06 -4.08
CA PHE A 24 44.98 41.27 -4.53
C PHE A 24 45.23 40.89 -6.02
N SER A 25 45.78 41.87 -6.76
CA SER A 25 46.78 41.89 -7.87
C SER A 25 46.88 40.84 -9.01
N ARG A 26 47.04 41.41 -10.22
CA ARG A 26 47.37 40.83 -11.53
C ARG A 26 48.74 40.12 -11.62
N CYS A 27 48.79 39.00 -12.34
CA CYS A 27 49.95 38.57 -13.14
C CYS A 27 49.50 38.18 -14.56
N ARG A 28 50.21 38.69 -15.58
CA ARG A 28 49.97 38.46 -17.01
C ARG A 28 50.66 37.16 -17.47
N GLY A 29 49.91 36.26 -18.10
CA GLY A 29 50.43 35.12 -18.89
C GLY A 29 49.79 35.11 -20.29
N LYS A 30 50.59 34.87 -21.32
CA LYS A 30 50.20 34.88 -22.75
C LYS A 30 49.20 33.75 -23.11
N PRO A 31 48.39 33.91 -24.18
CA PRO A 31 47.19 33.10 -24.39
C PRO A 31 47.50 31.75 -25.06
N PHE A 32 47.02 30.66 -24.47
CA PHE A 32 46.89 29.37 -25.13
C PHE A 32 45.55 29.36 -25.89
N LEU A 33 45.60 29.07 -27.19
CA LEU A 33 44.43 28.92 -28.06
C LEU A 33 43.50 27.82 -27.53
N ARG A 34 42.44 28.19 -26.82
CA ARG A 34 41.28 27.32 -26.55
C ARG A 34 40.31 27.46 -27.71
N SER A 35 40.07 26.35 -28.40
CA SER A 35 38.98 26.23 -29.38
C SER A 35 37.66 26.58 -28.69
N LYS A 36 36.94 27.56 -29.25
CA LYS A 36 35.55 27.82 -28.89
C LYS A 36 34.72 26.66 -29.44
N VAL A 37 34.45 25.66 -28.63
CA VAL A 37 33.26 24.84 -28.82
C VAL A 37 32.10 25.69 -28.32
N GLU A 38 31.41 26.36 -29.23
CA GLU A 38 30.09 26.92 -28.94
C GLU A 38 29.16 25.76 -28.59
N ALA A 39 29.02 25.49 -27.29
CA ALA A 39 27.95 24.67 -26.79
C ALA A 39 26.64 25.40 -27.10
N ARG A 40 25.98 25.02 -28.20
CA ARG A 40 24.58 25.37 -28.46
C ARG A 40 23.76 24.86 -27.27
N GLN A 41 23.46 25.74 -26.33
CA GLN A 41 22.45 25.46 -25.31
C GLN A 41 21.12 25.36 -26.04
N ALA A 42 20.67 24.13 -26.27
CA ALA A 42 19.29 23.89 -26.68
C ALA A 42 18.39 24.52 -25.60
N PRO A 43 17.43 25.37 -25.96
CA PRO A 43 16.52 25.95 -24.98
C PRO A 43 15.74 24.82 -24.33
N ARG A 44 15.92 24.61 -23.03
CA ARG A 44 15.03 23.75 -22.23
C ARG A 44 13.63 24.36 -22.33
N ARG A 45 12.79 23.82 -23.20
CA ARG A 45 11.36 24.10 -23.21
C ARG A 45 10.79 23.52 -21.92
N TYR A 46 10.53 24.37 -20.94
CA TYR A 46 9.64 24.03 -19.85
C TYR A 46 8.23 24.03 -20.42
N ASN A 47 7.78 22.89 -20.96
CA ASN A 47 6.36 22.69 -21.15
C ASN A 47 5.76 22.58 -19.75
N SER A 48 4.99 23.60 -19.34
CA SER A 48 4.18 23.52 -18.12
C SER A 48 3.06 22.52 -18.38
N ILE A 49 3.20 21.31 -17.85
CA ILE A 49 2.13 20.31 -17.84
C ILE A 49 1.27 20.60 -16.60
N SER A 50 -0.06 20.64 -16.75
CA SER A 50 -0.94 20.76 -15.60
C SER A 50 -0.78 19.53 -14.70
N ALA A 51 -0.74 19.70 -13.38
CA ALA A 51 -0.69 18.56 -12.47
C ALA A 51 -1.88 17.60 -12.66
N ALA A 52 -3.03 18.12 -13.14
CA ALA A 52 -4.21 17.32 -13.48
C ALA A 52 -4.04 16.44 -14.72
N ASP A 53 -3.10 16.79 -15.62
CA ASP A 53 -2.82 16.03 -16.85
C ASP A 53 -1.79 14.92 -16.63
N LEU A 54 -1.16 14.89 -15.45
CA LEU A 54 -0.22 13.83 -15.09
C LEU A 54 -0.98 12.54 -14.78
N GLN A 55 -0.49 11.41 -15.29
CA GLN A 55 -1.06 10.10 -14.99
C GLN A 55 -0.15 9.33 -14.03
N PHE A 56 -0.75 8.76 -13.00
CA PHE A 56 -0.10 7.96 -11.96
C PHE A 56 -0.76 6.58 -11.87
N GLY A 57 -0.06 5.61 -11.27
CA GLY A 57 -0.58 4.26 -11.07
C GLY A 57 -1.68 4.15 -10.00
N GLN A 58 -2.02 5.26 -9.35
CA GLN A 58 -3.12 5.37 -8.40
C GLN A 58 -3.70 6.80 -8.42
N PRO A 59 -4.93 7.01 -7.90
CA PRO A 59 -5.48 8.35 -7.72
C PRO A 59 -4.58 9.21 -6.84
N LEU A 60 -4.41 10.49 -7.22
CA LEU A 60 -3.85 11.55 -6.38
C LEU A 60 -4.88 12.68 -6.25
N HIS A 61 -4.71 13.59 -5.30
CA HIS A 61 -5.61 14.74 -5.15
C HIS A 61 -5.70 15.58 -6.43
N GLU A 62 -4.56 15.85 -7.08
CA GLU A 62 -4.45 16.70 -8.27
C GLU A 62 -5.20 16.10 -9.47
N THR A 63 -5.32 14.77 -9.52
CA THR A 63 -5.95 14.04 -10.63
C THR A 63 -7.36 13.58 -10.29
N HIS A 64 -7.64 13.32 -9.01
CA HIS A 64 -8.89 12.74 -8.50
C HIS A 64 -9.34 13.44 -7.19
N PRO A 65 -9.63 14.74 -7.22
CA PRO A 65 -10.02 15.49 -6.01
C PRO A 65 -11.37 15.05 -5.43
N HIS A 66 -12.17 14.31 -6.21
CA HIS A 66 -13.42 13.70 -5.77
C HIS A 66 -13.22 12.41 -4.94
N ILE A 67 -12.01 11.83 -4.96
CA ILE A 67 -11.64 10.64 -4.19
C ILE A 67 -10.77 11.02 -2.98
N LEU A 68 -9.79 11.91 -3.19
CA LEU A 68 -8.77 12.25 -2.20
C LEU A 68 -8.78 13.75 -1.88
N LYS A 69 -8.68 14.06 -0.59
CA LYS A 69 -8.42 15.43 -0.13
C LYS A 69 -6.94 15.77 -0.29
N ALA A 70 -6.63 17.06 -0.30
CA ALA A 70 -5.24 17.53 -0.35
C ALA A 70 -4.43 16.93 0.82
N GLY A 71 -3.26 16.36 0.52
CA GLY A 71 -2.38 15.69 1.48
C GLY A 71 -2.70 14.22 1.76
N GLU A 72 -3.82 13.69 1.27
CA GLU A 72 -4.14 12.26 1.33
C GLU A 72 -3.40 11.47 0.25
N LEU A 73 -2.80 10.33 0.63
CA LEU A 73 -2.27 9.36 -0.34
C LEU A 73 -3.27 8.25 -0.63
N THR A 74 -4.13 7.94 0.35
CA THR A 74 -5.24 7.00 0.22
C THR A 74 -6.45 7.59 0.95
N PRO A 75 -7.69 7.16 0.66
CA PRO A 75 -8.88 7.80 1.21
C PRO A 75 -8.81 7.91 2.74
N GLY A 76 -8.81 9.15 3.25
CA GLY A 76 -8.75 9.42 4.69
C GLY A 76 -7.37 9.30 5.35
N ILE A 77 -6.33 8.79 4.68
CA ILE A 77 -4.98 8.63 5.25
C ILE A 77 -3.99 9.56 4.56
N THR A 78 -3.35 10.43 5.36
CA THR A 78 -2.40 11.43 4.87
C THR A 78 -1.01 10.87 4.64
N ALA A 79 -0.23 11.53 3.78
CA ALA A 79 1.19 11.23 3.59
C ALA A 79 1.99 11.30 4.91
N LEU A 80 1.62 12.24 5.78
CA LEU A 80 2.22 12.40 7.12
C LEU A 80 1.91 11.22 8.02
N GLU A 81 0.68 10.70 7.99
CA GLU A 81 0.33 9.52 8.78
C GLU A 81 1.13 8.29 8.34
N TYR A 82 1.32 8.11 7.03
CA TYR A 82 2.22 7.06 6.51
C TYR A 82 3.66 7.22 7.00
N ALA A 83 4.20 8.44 6.97
CA ALA A 83 5.54 8.71 7.51
C ALA A 83 5.63 8.37 9.01
N HIS A 84 4.62 8.70 9.81
CA HIS A 84 4.57 8.34 11.23
C HIS A 84 4.52 6.82 11.46
N ARG A 85 3.81 6.06 10.61
CA ARG A 85 3.79 4.59 10.69
C ARG A 85 5.17 4.00 10.45
N ARG A 86 5.88 4.49 9.43
CA ARG A 86 7.27 4.08 9.14
C ARG A 86 8.22 4.45 10.28
N ALA A 87 8.12 5.66 10.83
CA ALA A 87 8.92 6.08 11.98
C ALA A 87 8.67 5.21 13.23
N LYS A 88 7.41 4.84 13.51
CA LYS A 88 7.05 3.92 14.61
C LYS A 88 7.63 2.53 14.41
N LEU A 89 7.64 2.02 13.17
CA LEU A 89 8.30 0.76 12.85
C LEU A 89 9.82 0.88 13.08
N ALA A 90 10.45 1.92 12.53
CA ALA A 90 11.89 2.14 12.67
C ALA A 90 12.33 2.26 14.14
N ALA A 91 11.53 2.90 15.00
CA ALA A 91 11.81 2.99 16.43
C ALA A 91 11.81 1.63 17.15
N LYS A 92 11.07 0.63 16.64
CA LYS A 92 11.06 -0.74 17.16
C LYS A 92 12.21 -1.60 16.64
N LEU A 93 12.92 -1.14 15.61
CA LEU A 93 14.04 -1.87 15.04
C LEU A 93 15.34 -1.55 15.80
N PRO A 94 16.25 -2.53 15.95
CA PRO A 94 17.58 -2.27 16.47
C PRO A 94 18.38 -1.36 15.51
N LYS A 95 19.47 -0.81 16.03
CA LYS A 95 20.38 0.02 15.23
C LYS A 95 20.91 -0.75 14.01
N ASP A 96 21.00 -0.07 12.87
CA ASP A 96 21.49 -0.61 11.59
C ASP A 96 20.68 -1.82 11.08
N ALA A 97 19.45 -2.00 11.57
CA ALA A 97 18.55 -3.05 11.07
C ALA A 97 17.74 -2.56 9.88
N VAL A 98 17.34 -3.51 9.03
CA VAL A 98 16.54 -3.25 7.83
C VAL A 98 15.25 -4.05 7.88
N ALA A 99 14.11 -3.37 7.72
CA ALA A 99 12.82 -4.04 7.48
C ALA A 99 12.54 -4.13 5.98
N ILE A 100 12.28 -5.33 5.47
CA ILE A 100 12.04 -5.62 4.05
C ILE A 100 10.64 -6.17 3.85
N ILE A 101 9.80 -5.45 3.09
CA ILE A 101 8.45 -5.91 2.72
C ILE A 101 8.20 -5.75 1.23
N LYS A 102 7.51 -6.74 0.65
CA LYS A 102 7.20 -6.84 -0.78
C LYS A 102 5.70 -6.57 -1.01
N ALA A 103 5.35 -5.80 -2.04
CA ALA A 103 3.97 -5.74 -2.50
C ALA A 103 3.43 -7.08 -2.98
N ALA A 104 2.10 -7.17 -3.00
CA ALA A 104 1.37 -8.27 -3.60
C ALA A 104 1.65 -8.37 -5.11
N ASP A 105 1.74 -9.61 -5.58
CA ASP A 105 1.80 -9.93 -7.01
C ASP A 105 0.41 -9.90 -7.64
N VAL A 106 0.32 -9.55 -8.93
CA VAL A 106 -0.90 -9.71 -9.72
C VAL A 106 -1.27 -11.20 -9.77
N LYS A 107 -2.53 -11.52 -9.46
CA LYS A 107 -3.06 -12.89 -9.52
C LYS A 107 -3.89 -13.08 -10.78
N TYR A 108 -3.74 -14.24 -11.41
CA TYR A 108 -4.38 -14.57 -12.67
C TYR A 108 -5.56 -15.54 -12.45
N LYS A 109 -6.72 -15.19 -12.98
CA LYS A 109 -7.92 -16.04 -13.04
C LYS A 109 -7.80 -17.08 -14.15
N SER A 110 -7.23 -16.67 -15.28
CA SER A 110 -6.84 -17.55 -16.39
C SER A 110 -5.56 -16.98 -17.04
N LYS A 111 -5.03 -17.64 -18.08
CA LYS A 111 -3.71 -17.33 -18.68
C LYS A 111 -3.41 -15.82 -18.82
N SER A 112 -4.35 -15.03 -19.35
CA SER A 112 -4.19 -13.59 -19.59
C SER A 112 -5.23 -12.72 -18.86
N VAL A 113 -6.13 -13.33 -18.08
CA VAL A 113 -7.16 -12.60 -17.34
C VAL A 113 -6.77 -12.56 -15.87
N PHE A 114 -6.61 -11.36 -15.32
CA PHE A 114 -6.21 -11.15 -13.93
C PHE A 114 -7.41 -10.85 -13.02
N TYR A 115 -7.26 -11.18 -11.74
CA TYR A 115 -8.15 -10.71 -10.69
C TYR A 115 -7.90 -9.21 -10.44
N GLN A 116 -8.89 -8.54 -9.86
CA GLN A 116 -8.70 -7.17 -9.37
C GLN A 116 -7.54 -7.16 -8.37
N TYR A 117 -6.60 -6.24 -8.57
CA TYR A 117 -5.43 -6.14 -7.70
C TYR A 117 -5.82 -5.83 -6.25
N HIS A 118 -5.16 -6.50 -5.32
CA HIS A 118 -5.26 -6.22 -3.90
C HIS A 118 -3.85 -6.21 -3.33
N GLN A 119 -3.46 -5.07 -2.75
CA GLN A 119 -2.15 -4.89 -2.18
C GLN A 119 -1.98 -5.74 -0.93
N ASP A 120 -0.73 -6.10 -0.63
CA ASP A 120 -0.37 -6.66 0.67
C ASP A 120 -0.73 -5.67 1.78
N SER A 121 -1.37 -6.14 2.85
CA SER A 121 -1.92 -5.24 3.87
C SER A 121 -0.85 -4.53 4.70
N ASP A 122 0.29 -5.18 4.91
CA ASP A 122 1.42 -4.59 5.64
C ASP A 122 2.15 -3.59 4.75
N PHE A 123 2.32 -3.90 3.46
CA PHE A 123 2.86 -2.97 2.48
C PHE A 123 1.98 -1.71 2.37
N PHE A 124 0.66 -1.90 2.22
CA PHE A 124 -0.35 -0.83 2.18
C PHE A 124 -0.49 -0.06 3.50
N TYR A 125 -0.05 -0.63 4.62
CA TYR A 125 -0.07 0.08 5.90
C TYR A 125 1.07 1.10 6.01
N LEU A 126 2.27 0.74 5.54
CA LEU A 126 3.47 1.58 5.60
C LEU A 126 3.62 2.54 4.40
N THR A 127 2.97 2.21 3.30
CA THR A 127 3.02 2.90 2.01
C THR A 127 1.60 2.96 1.42
N GLU A 128 1.44 3.16 0.12
CA GLU A 128 0.16 3.34 -0.53
C GLU A 128 -0.24 2.14 -1.41
N ARG A 129 -1.02 2.36 -2.47
CA ARG A 129 -1.38 1.34 -3.48
C ARG A 129 -0.45 1.37 -4.72
N PRO A 130 0.86 1.70 -4.66
CA PRO A 130 1.66 1.56 -5.87
C PRO A 130 1.94 0.06 -6.09
N TYR A 131 2.16 -0.33 -7.33
CA TYR A 131 2.73 -1.63 -7.69
C TYR A 131 4.24 -1.70 -7.32
N ALA A 132 4.62 -1.28 -6.10
CA ALA A 132 6.01 -1.12 -5.65
C ALA A 132 6.46 -2.32 -4.83
N GLN A 133 7.58 -2.97 -5.15
CA GLN A 133 7.85 -4.34 -4.67
C GLN A 133 8.91 -4.45 -3.58
N LEU A 134 9.43 -3.35 -3.03
CA LEU A 134 10.29 -3.42 -1.85
C LEU A 134 10.30 -2.11 -1.05
N PHE A 135 10.04 -2.21 0.25
CA PHE A 135 10.36 -1.18 1.25
C PHE A 135 11.61 -1.62 2.02
N ALA A 136 12.53 -0.69 2.23
CA ALA A 136 13.59 -0.82 3.22
C ALA A 136 13.53 0.40 4.15
N ALA A 137 13.65 0.16 5.46
CA ALA A 137 13.91 1.21 6.45
C ALA A 137 15.23 0.90 7.14
N GLU A 138 16.25 1.70 6.87
CA GLU A 138 17.53 1.65 7.57
C GLU A 138 17.50 2.66 8.71
N ARG A 139 17.66 2.21 9.97
CA ARG A 139 17.76 3.13 11.11
C ARG A 139 19.09 3.88 11.05
N SER A 140 19.03 5.20 10.82
CA SER A 140 20.19 6.08 10.70
C SER A 140 20.91 6.33 12.03
N ASN A 141 22.21 6.58 11.95
CA ASN A 141 23.17 6.67 13.06
C ASN A 141 23.09 8.01 13.85
N ASN A 142 22.10 8.86 13.59
CA ASN A 142 22.03 10.23 14.14
C ASN A 142 21.41 10.34 15.55
N GLY A 143 21.06 9.23 16.19
CA GLY A 143 20.72 9.19 17.63
C GLY A 143 19.31 9.65 18.00
N ALA A 144 18.44 10.00 17.05
CA ALA A 144 17.02 10.26 17.30
C ALA A 144 16.18 8.97 17.12
N ASP A 145 15.23 8.71 18.01
CA ASP A 145 14.30 7.59 17.86
C ASP A 145 13.42 7.78 16.62
N GLY A 146 13.40 6.77 15.74
CA GLY A 146 12.59 6.76 14.52
C GLY A 146 13.24 7.39 13.28
N ASP A 147 14.50 7.83 13.34
CA ASP A 147 15.25 8.25 12.14
C ASP A 147 15.48 7.04 11.21
N HIS A 148 15.05 7.16 9.95
CA HIS A 148 15.16 6.09 8.97
C HIS A 148 15.22 6.61 7.54
N ILE A 149 15.84 5.83 6.65
CA ILE A 149 15.77 6.05 5.19
C ILE A 149 14.64 5.18 4.62
N PHE A 150 13.64 5.80 4.00
CA PHE A 150 12.58 5.09 3.29
C PHE A 150 12.97 4.86 1.83
N HIS A 151 13.36 3.63 1.51
CA HIS A 151 13.55 3.21 0.13
C HIS A 151 12.25 2.66 -0.47
N LEU A 152 11.86 3.11 -1.65
CA LEU A 152 10.70 2.61 -2.39
C LEU A 152 11.08 2.24 -3.82
N TYR A 153 11.15 0.94 -4.11
CA TYR A 153 11.51 0.45 -5.44
C TYR A 153 10.28 0.16 -6.29
N VAL A 154 10.17 0.85 -7.43
CA VAL A 154 8.99 0.84 -8.31
C VAL A 154 9.39 0.51 -9.74
N ARG A 155 8.43 0.09 -10.55
CA ARG A 155 8.65 0.03 -12.01
C ARG A 155 8.70 1.43 -12.57
N GLU A 156 9.61 1.67 -13.52
CA GLU A 156 9.56 2.89 -14.31
C GLU A 156 8.29 2.96 -15.18
N LYS A 157 7.93 4.20 -15.53
CA LYS A 157 7.00 4.52 -16.60
C LYS A 157 7.51 3.93 -17.90
N ASP A 158 6.63 3.21 -18.58
CA ASP A 158 6.90 2.61 -19.87
C ASP A 158 5.69 2.88 -20.77
N PRO A 159 5.79 3.79 -21.76
CA PRO A 159 4.67 4.18 -22.61
C PRO A 159 3.98 3.00 -23.29
N GLN A 160 4.75 1.97 -23.66
CA GLN A 160 4.19 0.78 -24.29
C GLN A 160 3.35 0.00 -23.28
N SER A 161 3.88 -0.32 -22.10
CA SER A 161 3.10 -0.99 -21.05
C SER A 161 1.89 -0.17 -20.60
N GLU A 162 2.04 1.14 -20.44
CA GLU A 162 0.98 2.03 -19.93
C GLU A 162 -0.23 2.11 -20.87
N LEU A 163 0.00 1.98 -22.19
CA LEU A 163 -1.07 1.87 -23.17
C LEU A 163 -2.00 0.67 -22.90
N TRP A 164 -1.46 -0.44 -22.39
CA TRP A 164 -2.21 -1.68 -22.17
C TRP A 164 -2.65 -1.88 -20.72
N GLN A 165 -1.85 -1.43 -19.75
CA GLN A 165 -2.02 -1.75 -18.33
C GLN A 165 -2.45 -0.55 -17.49
N GLY A 166 -2.55 0.63 -18.10
CA GLY A 166 -2.74 1.90 -17.41
C GLY A 166 -1.43 2.48 -16.88
N ALA A 167 -1.50 3.72 -16.42
CA ALA A 167 -0.35 4.49 -16.00
C ALA A 167 0.43 3.84 -14.85
N ARG A 168 1.75 4.08 -14.82
CA ARG A 168 2.61 3.79 -13.67
C ARG A 168 3.04 5.12 -13.04
N SER A 169 3.29 5.10 -11.74
CA SER A 169 3.77 6.30 -11.05
C SER A 169 5.22 6.62 -11.43
N GLY A 170 6.06 5.58 -11.60
CA GLY A 170 7.49 5.74 -11.90
C GLY A 170 8.31 6.19 -10.69
N THR A 171 9.64 6.16 -10.85
CA THR A 171 10.59 6.47 -9.77
C THR A 171 10.47 7.92 -9.31
N ARG A 172 10.21 8.85 -10.24
CA ARG A 172 10.05 10.27 -9.90
C ARG A 172 8.89 10.51 -8.92
N ALA A 173 7.77 9.84 -9.11
CA ALA A 173 6.63 9.95 -8.20
C ALA A 173 6.89 9.27 -6.86
N ALA A 174 7.72 8.23 -6.81
CA ALA A 174 8.13 7.63 -5.55
C ALA A 174 8.79 8.66 -4.61
N LEU A 175 9.64 9.53 -5.16
CA LEU A 175 10.24 10.63 -4.41
C LEU A 175 9.24 11.76 -4.15
N ASP A 176 8.63 12.30 -5.22
CA ASP A 176 7.90 13.58 -5.13
C ASP A 176 6.50 13.47 -4.50
N VAL A 177 5.89 12.28 -4.56
CA VAL A 177 4.50 12.05 -4.13
C VAL A 177 4.44 11.11 -2.93
N PHE A 178 5.17 9.99 -2.99
CA PHE A 178 5.12 8.96 -1.94
C PHE A 178 6.13 9.21 -0.82
N ASN A 179 6.94 10.27 -0.95
CA ASN A 179 7.94 10.70 0.03
C ASN A 179 8.95 9.60 0.35
N ALA A 180 9.34 8.81 -0.65
CA ALA A 180 10.53 7.98 -0.54
C ALA A 180 11.77 8.88 -0.47
N ASP A 181 12.71 8.54 0.40
CA ASP A 181 14.01 9.21 0.47
C ASP A 181 14.89 8.73 -0.68
N GLU A 182 14.80 7.44 -1.00
CA GLU A 182 15.54 6.79 -2.09
C GLU A 182 14.65 5.89 -2.94
N THR A 183 14.97 5.79 -4.22
CA THR A 183 14.24 4.95 -5.18
C THR A 183 15.16 4.55 -6.33
N ASP A 184 14.88 3.39 -6.93
CA ASP A 184 15.39 3.01 -8.24
C ASP A 184 14.35 2.08 -8.90
N ASN A 185 14.57 1.73 -10.17
CA ASN A 185 13.79 0.74 -10.86
C ASN A 185 13.93 -0.63 -10.18
N ILE A 186 12.79 -1.21 -9.80
CA ILE A 186 12.69 -2.55 -9.21
C ILE A 186 13.35 -3.65 -10.04
N ASP A 187 13.49 -3.47 -11.36
CA ASP A 187 14.17 -4.46 -12.21
C ASP A 187 15.65 -4.66 -11.81
N LYS A 188 16.26 -3.66 -11.16
CA LYS A 188 17.64 -3.69 -10.63
C LYS A 188 17.73 -4.23 -9.20
N ILE A 189 16.62 -4.70 -8.60
CA ILE A 189 16.61 -5.09 -7.19
C ILE A 189 17.61 -6.18 -6.84
N LYS A 190 17.99 -7.04 -7.81
CA LYS A 190 19.00 -8.08 -7.63
C LYS A 190 20.41 -7.51 -7.36
N ASP A 191 20.67 -6.31 -7.85
CA ASP A 191 21.95 -5.63 -7.72
C ASP A 191 21.99 -4.73 -6.48
N ILE A 192 20.83 -4.16 -6.11
CA ILE A 192 20.68 -3.21 -4.99
C ILE A 192 20.51 -3.92 -3.64
N LEU A 193 19.67 -4.95 -3.59
CA LEU A 193 19.34 -5.66 -2.35
C LEU A 193 20.57 -6.24 -1.61
N PRO A 194 21.60 -6.77 -2.30
CA PRO A 194 22.81 -7.27 -1.64
C PRO A 194 23.53 -6.20 -0.82
N GLU A 195 23.62 -4.97 -1.35
CA GLU A 195 24.29 -3.85 -0.69
C GLU A 195 23.58 -3.51 0.63
N ILE A 196 22.27 -3.31 0.59
CA ILE A 196 21.41 -3.01 1.75
C ILE A 196 21.49 -4.11 2.81
N VAL A 197 21.41 -5.36 2.37
CA VAL A 197 21.42 -6.53 3.27
C VAL A 197 22.79 -6.75 3.91
N SER A 198 23.88 -6.44 3.20
CA SER A 198 25.25 -6.64 3.69
C SER A 198 25.60 -5.70 4.85
N GLY A 199 25.08 -4.47 4.83
CA GLY A 199 25.27 -3.48 5.90
C GLY A 199 24.41 -3.74 7.14
N ALA A 200 23.38 -4.59 7.03
CA ALA A 200 22.38 -4.75 8.08
C ALA A 200 22.87 -5.57 9.29
N SER A 201 22.58 -5.07 10.50
CA SER A 201 22.74 -5.80 11.75
C SER A 201 21.74 -6.96 11.84
N GLU A 202 20.46 -6.67 11.58
CA GLU A 202 19.33 -7.58 11.51
C GLU A 202 18.42 -7.27 10.33
N ILE A 203 17.69 -8.27 9.85
CA ILE A 203 16.79 -8.14 8.70
C ILE A 203 15.41 -8.62 9.12
N TYR A 204 14.43 -7.72 9.11
CA TYR A 204 13.05 -8.03 9.45
C TYR A 204 12.25 -8.24 8.17
N THR A 205 11.82 -9.47 7.88
CA THR A 205 11.06 -9.76 6.65
C THR A 205 10.23 -11.03 6.76
N ASP A 206 9.07 -11.02 6.10
CA ASP A 206 8.22 -12.20 5.91
C ASP A 206 8.16 -12.64 4.44
N VAL A 207 8.99 -12.05 3.57
CA VAL A 207 9.00 -12.37 2.14
C VAL A 207 9.48 -13.81 1.96
N LYS A 208 8.57 -14.65 1.45
CA LYS A 208 8.86 -16.05 1.16
C LYS A 208 9.98 -16.16 0.14
N GLY A 209 10.99 -16.97 0.46
CA GLY A 209 12.19 -17.09 -0.37
C GLY A 209 13.26 -16.05 -0.05
N LEU A 210 13.04 -15.10 0.87
CA LEU A 210 14.10 -14.36 1.58
C LEU A 210 14.46 -15.04 2.91
N THR A 211 13.49 -15.71 3.52
CA THR A 211 13.61 -16.39 4.82
C THR A 211 14.09 -17.86 4.76
N SER A 212 14.44 -18.37 3.57
CA SER A 212 14.79 -19.80 3.36
C SER A 212 16.28 -20.02 3.07
N ALA A 213 16.82 -21.18 3.48
CA ALA A 213 18.19 -21.61 3.15
C ALA A 213 18.52 -21.67 1.65
N LYS A 214 17.50 -21.73 0.78
CA LYS A 214 17.61 -21.71 -0.70
C LYS A 214 17.32 -20.33 -1.32
N SER A 215 17.28 -19.29 -0.50
CA SER A 215 16.92 -17.92 -0.87
C SER A 215 17.87 -17.25 -1.87
N LEU A 216 17.38 -16.26 -2.63
CA LEU A 216 18.26 -15.33 -3.36
C LEU A 216 19.12 -14.50 -2.39
N ILE A 217 18.58 -14.08 -1.25
CA ILE A 217 19.32 -13.40 -0.17
C ILE A 217 20.38 -14.29 0.46
N SER A 218 20.16 -15.61 0.53
CA SER A 218 21.20 -16.51 1.04
C SER A 218 22.42 -16.53 0.12
N ARG A 219 22.29 -16.15 -1.16
CA ARG A 219 23.45 -15.95 -2.05
C ARG A 219 24.11 -14.60 -1.84
N PHE A 220 23.53 -13.66 -1.10
CA PHE A 220 24.10 -12.32 -0.91
C PHE A 220 24.85 -12.17 0.42
N PHE A 221 24.83 -13.20 1.27
CA PHE A 221 25.75 -13.31 2.40
C PHE A 221 27.02 -14.03 1.96
N PRO A 222 28.20 -13.37 1.97
CA PRO A 222 29.48 -13.98 1.55
C PRO A 222 29.81 -15.28 2.32
N SER A 223 29.34 -15.38 3.57
CA SER A 223 29.46 -16.53 4.46
C SER A 223 28.58 -17.74 4.08
N ILE A 224 27.69 -17.63 3.08
CA ILE A 224 26.84 -18.71 2.61
C ILE A 224 27.24 -19.19 1.20
N GLN A 225 27.89 -18.34 0.39
CA GLN A 225 28.27 -18.65 -0.99
C GLN A 225 29.49 -19.57 -1.12
N ASN A 226 30.46 -19.47 -0.21
CA ASN A 226 31.59 -20.39 -0.17
C ASN A 226 31.19 -21.67 0.59
N ASN A 227 31.93 -22.77 0.44
CA ASN A 227 31.83 -24.00 1.26
C ASN A 227 32.04 -23.69 2.75
N ALA A 228 31.11 -22.93 3.33
CA ALA A 228 31.15 -22.45 4.67
C ALA A 228 30.37 -23.43 5.52
N ASP A 229 31.02 -23.85 6.60
CA ASP A 229 30.48 -24.77 7.59
C ASP A 229 29.05 -24.40 7.96
N ALA A 230 28.23 -25.41 8.29
CA ALA A 230 26.83 -25.22 8.65
C ALA A 230 26.61 -24.11 9.69
N ALA A 231 27.59 -23.85 10.55
CA ALA A 231 27.63 -22.77 11.54
C ALA A 231 27.57 -21.36 10.91
N ASN A 232 28.29 -21.08 9.83
CA ASN A 232 28.30 -19.76 9.17
C ASN A 232 26.98 -19.46 8.46
N ARG A 233 26.33 -20.50 7.91
CA ARG A 233 24.97 -20.38 7.38
C ARG A 233 23.97 -20.11 8.50
N ALA A 234 24.03 -20.87 9.59
CA ALA A 234 23.17 -20.64 10.75
C ALA A 234 23.32 -19.22 11.33
N ALA A 235 24.54 -18.68 11.40
CA ALA A 235 24.80 -17.31 11.85
C ALA A 235 24.16 -16.25 10.92
N ALA A 236 24.26 -16.42 9.60
CA ALA A 236 23.62 -15.50 8.66
C ALA A 236 22.08 -15.58 8.71
N PHE A 237 21.49 -16.77 8.90
CA PHE A 237 20.05 -16.90 9.11
C PHE A 237 19.59 -16.37 10.47
N SER A 238 20.44 -16.37 11.49
CA SER A 238 20.08 -15.85 12.83
C SER A 238 19.77 -14.33 12.82
N LYS A 239 20.28 -13.61 11.81
CA LYS A 239 19.99 -12.19 11.56
C LYS A 239 18.60 -11.93 11.00
N ILE A 240 17.94 -12.93 10.40
CA ILE A 240 16.62 -12.76 9.81
C ILE A 240 15.56 -12.97 10.89
N LYS A 241 14.73 -11.95 11.10
CA LYS A 241 13.64 -11.92 12.08
C LYS A 241 12.28 -11.75 11.36
N PRO A 242 11.20 -12.29 11.93
CA PRO A 242 9.86 -12.06 11.40
C PRO A 242 9.46 -10.59 11.59
N LEU A 243 8.86 -9.98 10.57
CA LEU A 243 8.41 -8.58 10.61
C LEU A 243 6.96 -8.47 11.12
N SER A 244 6.14 -9.47 10.81
CA SER A 244 4.70 -9.53 11.11
C SER A 244 4.33 -9.24 12.57
N PRO A 245 5.06 -9.71 13.61
CA PRO A 245 4.72 -9.38 14.99
C PRO A 245 4.78 -7.88 15.29
N LEU A 246 5.81 -7.19 14.77
CA LEU A 246 5.97 -5.74 14.96
C LEU A 246 4.85 -4.97 14.25
N LEU A 247 4.53 -5.36 13.01
CA LEU A 247 3.46 -4.70 12.25
C LEU A 247 2.07 -4.98 12.83
N SER A 248 1.83 -6.18 13.36
CA SER A 248 0.57 -6.53 14.02
C SER A 248 0.33 -5.65 15.24
N GLU A 249 1.37 -5.39 16.04
CA GLU A 249 1.29 -4.48 17.20
C GLU A 249 0.98 -3.03 16.77
N LEU A 250 1.53 -2.58 15.64
CA LEU A 250 1.24 -1.25 15.10
C LEU A 250 -0.18 -1.16 14.51
N ARG A 251 -0.67 -2.23 13.89
CA ARG A 251 -1.98 -2.28 13.21
C ARG A 251 -3.14 -2.60 14.14
N VAL A 252 -2.90 -3.16 15.33
CA VAL A 252 -3.99 -3.51 16.25
C VAL A 252 -4.68 -2.27 16.82
N PHE A 253 -3.91 -1.21 17.13
CA PHE A 253 -4.42 0.08 17.59
C PHE A 253 -4.58 1.05 16.43
N LYS A 254 -5.81 1.52 16.20
CA LYS A 254 -6.16 2.34 15.04
C LYS A 254 -6.00 3.82 15.35
N SER A 255 -5.51 4.60 14.39
CA SER A 255 -5.60 6.06 14.43
C SER A 255 -7.05 6.52 14.25
N ASP A 256 -7.33 7.79 14.56
CA ASP A 256 -8.65 8.39 14.32
C ASP A 256 -9.05 8.33 12.84
N SER A 257 -8.09 8.49 11.92
CA SER A 257 -8.30 8.38 10.47
C SER A 257 -8.71 6.95 10.08
N GLU A 258 -8.06 5.94 10.66
CA GLU A 258 -8.38 4.54 10.42
C GLU A 258 -9.76 4.18 10.98
N ILE A 259 -10.09 4.64 12.19
CA ILE A 259 -11.42 4.49 12.79
C ILE A 259 -12.49 5.14 11.91
N ALA A 260 -12.22 6.32 11.35
CA ALA A 260 -13.14 7.00 10.45
C ALA A 260 -13.41 6.18 9.17
N ASN A 261 -12.39 5.54 8.60
CA ASN A 261 -12.55 4.65 7.46
C ASN A 261 -13.32 3.37 7.81
N MET A 262 -13.00 2.73 8.94
CA MET A 262 -13.77 1.58 9.44
C MET A 262 -15.23 1.93 9.70
N ARG A 263 -15.50 3.12 10.26
CA ARG A 263 -16.86 3.63 10.48
C ARG A 263 -17.62 3.80 9.16
N LYS A 264 -16.97 4.36 8.12
CA LYS A 264 -17.58 4.49 6.79
C LYS A 264 -17.90 3.12 6.19
N ALA A 265 -16.96 2.17 6.24
CA ALA A 265 -17.18 0.80 5.75
C ALA A 265 -18.37 0.14 6.49
N GLY A 266 -18.37 0.20 7.82
CA GLY A 266 -19.45 -0.37 8.65
C GLY A 266 -20.81 0.26 8.39
N GLN A 267 -20.88 1.59 8.24
CA GLN A 267 -22.14 2.27 7.92
C GLN A 267 -22.66 1.92 6.52
N ALA A 268 -21.77 1.89 5.52
CA ALA A 268 -22.14 1.52 4.15
C ALA A 268 -22.66 0.08 4.07
N SER A 269 -21.99 -0.85 4.75
CA SER A 269 -22.39 -2.26 4.85
C SER A 269 -23.67 -2.44 5.64
N GLY A 270 -23.81 -1.81 6.81
CA GLY A 270 -25.04 -1.87 7.61
C GLY A 270 -26.27 -1.36 6.85
N ARG A 271 -26.11 -0.31 6.03
CA ARG A 271 -27.16 0.13 5.10
C ARG A 271 -27.48 -0.93 4.05
N ALA A 272 -26.48 -1.58 3.45
CA ALA A 272 -26.70 -2.65 2.48
C ALA A 272 -27.50 -3.82 3.07
N PHE A 273 -27.17 -4.27 4.29
CA PHE A 273 -27.96 -5.29 5.00
C PHE A 273 -29.39 -4.82 5.29
N THR A 274 -29.55 -3.59 5.75
CA THR A 274 -30.88 -3.01 6.02
C THR A 274 -31.74 -2.96 4.75
N ASP A 275 -31.14 -2.62 3.61
CA ASP A 275 -31.84 -2.58 2.33
C ASP A 275 -32.14 -3.97 1.78
N ALA A 276 -31.29 -4.97 2.07
CA ALA A 276 -31.54 -6.36 1.73
C ALA A 276 -32.75 -6.89 2.53
N MET A 277 -32.81 -6.66 3.84
CA MET A 277 -33.92 -7.12 4.68
C MET A 277 -35.28 -6.49 4.32
N LYS A 278 -35.31 -5.39 3.55
CA LYS A 278 -36.55 -4.76 3.05
C LYS A 278 -37.08 -5.39 1.76
N GLN A 279 -36.32 -6.29 1.15
CA GLN A 279 -36.64 -6.90 -0.14
C GLN A 279 -36.83 -8.40 0.01
N SER A 280 -37.53 -8.98 -0.97
CA SER A 280 -37.70 -10.41 -1.09
C SER A 280 -36.73 -10.94 -2.15
N PHE A 281 -36.05 -12.04 -1.82
CA PHE A 281 -35.14 -12.73 -2.73
C PHE A 281 -35.58 -14.19 -2.86
N SER A 282 -35.57 -14.72 -4.08
CA SER A 282 -35.90 -16.12 -4.36
C SER A 282 -34.66 -17.03 -4.36
N SER A 283 -33.45 -16.47 -4.45
CA SER A 283 -32.19 -17.23 -4.47
C SER A 283 -31.10 -16.57 -3.64
N GLU A 284 -30.20 -17.39 -3.10
CA GLU A 284 -29.00 -16.93 -2.39
C GLU A 284 -28.12 -16.07 -3.30
N LYS A 285 -28.06 -16.42 -4.60
CA LYS A 285 -27.29 -15.72 -5.62
C LYS A 285 -27.76 -14.27 -5.82
N ASP A 286 -29.07 -14.05 -5.88
CA ASP A 286 -29.62 -12.71 -6.12
C ASP A 286 -29.38 -11.80 -4.91
N LEU A 287 -29.52 -12.35 -3.70
CA LEU A 287 -29.19 -11.65 -2.46
C LEU A 287 -27.68 -11.34 -2.38
N TYR A 288 -26.82 -12.29 -2.75
CA TYR A 288 -25.37 -12.07 -2.85
C TYR A 288 -25.04 -10.92 -3.81
N ALA A 289 -25.56 -10.96 -5.04
CA ALA A 289 -25.34 -9.92 -6.04
C ALA A 289 -25.86 -8.54 -5.58
N PHE A 290 -27.02 -8.52 -4.92
CA PHE A 290 -27.59 -7.30 -4.34
C PHE A 290 -26.67 -6.68 -3.28
N LEU A 291 -26.11 -7.49 -2.37
CA LEU A 291 -25.20 -7.01 -1.34
C LEU A 291 -23.93 -6.39 -1.96
N GLU A 292 -23.31 -7.04 -2.94
CA GLU A 292 -22.12 -6.51 -3.61
C GLU A 292 -22.41 -5.17 -4.30
N TYR A 293 -23.56 -5.08 -4.98
CA TYR A 293 -24.03 -3.84 -5.58
C TYR A 293 -24.21 -2.74 -4.53
N ARG A 294 -24.92 -3.02 -3.43
CA ARG A 294 -25.18 -2.02 -2.38
C ARG A 294 -23.92 -1.61 -1.64
N PHE A 295 -22.97 -2.50 -1.39
CA PHE A 295 -21.68 -2.12 -0.79
C PHE A 295 -21.00 -1.05 -1.64
N LYS A 296 -20.90 -1.27 -2.96
CA LYS A 296 -20.28 -0.30 -3.88
C LYS A 296 -21.05 1.01 -3.96
N MET A 297 -22.36 0.94 -4.17
CA MET A 297 -23.21 2.14 -4.29
C MET A 297 -23.27 2.97 -3.00
N ASN A 298 -23.06 2.35 -1.84
CA ASN A 298 -22.99 3.03 -0.55
C ASN A 298 -21.59 3.57 -0.22
N GLY A 299 -20.63 3.44 -1.15
CA GLY A 299 -19.31 4.07 -1.09
C GLY A 299 -18.14 3.12 -0.83
N CYS A 300 -18.33 1.80 -0.71
CA CYS A 300 -17.22 0.85 -0.59
C CYS A 300 -16.54 0.61 -1.94
N ASP A 301 -15.25 0.27 -1.92
CA ASP A 301 -14.46 -0.09 -3.10
C ASP A 301 -14.93 -1.44 -3.70
N LYS A 302 -15.23 -2.40 -2.81
CA LYS A 302 -15.57 -3.80 -3.12
C LYS A 302 -16.08 -4.52 -1.87
N SER A 303 -16.51 -5.77 -2.02
CA SER A 303 -16.70 -6.72 -0.91
C SER A 303 -15.37 -6.96 -0.19
N ALA A 304 -15.40 -7.02 1.14
CA ALA A 304 -14.24 -7.26 1.99
C ALA A 304 -13.74 -8.72 1.86
N PHE A 305 -14.68 -9.65 1.78
CA PHE A 305 -14.48 -11.09 1.60
C PHE A 305 -15.63 -11.65 0.77
N VAL A 306 -15.56 -12.94 0.41
CA VAL A 306 -16.67 -13.63 -0.26
C VAL A 306 -17.80 -13.79 0.75
N PRO A 307 -18.95 -13.11 0.58
CA PRO A 307 -20.06 -13.22 1.52
C PRO A 307 -20.59 -14.65 1.60
N VAL A 308 -21.04 -15.03 2.79
CA VAL A 308 -21.86 -16.22 3.01
C VAL A 308 -23.32 -15.79 2.84
N VAL A 309 -24.09 -16.46 1.99
CA VAL A 309 -25.55 -16.29 1.89
C VAL A 309 -26.18 -17.67 1.95
N ALA A 310 -26.60 -18.08 3.14
CA ALA A 310 -26.93 -19.47 3.44
C ALA A 310 -28.38 -19.60 3.94
N GLY A 311 -29.26 -20.13 3.08
CA GLY A 311 -30.66 -20.40 3.39
C GLY A 311 -30.88 -21.74 4.10
N GLY A 312 -31.72 -21.75 5.13
CA GLY A 312 -32.13 -22.98 5.82
C GLY A 312 -30.95 -23.79 6.35
N GLN A 313 -30.88 -25.08 5.96
CA GLN A 313 -29.81 -25.99 6.41
C GLN A 313 -28.40 -25.56 5.96
N ASN A 314 -28.28 -24.75 4.90
CA ASN A 314 -26.97 -24.28 4.43
C ASN A 314 -26.27 -23.43 5.50
N ALA A 315 -27.04 -22.77 6.38
CA ALA A 315 -26.51 -21.97 7.49
C ALA A 315 -25.74 -22.79 8.54
N LEU A 316 -25.84 -24.13 8.52
CA LEU A 316 -25.05 -25.02 9.38
C LEU A 316 -23.60 -25.19 8.88
N SER A 317 -23.29 -24.73 7.66
CA SER A 317 -21.94 -24.76 7.11
C SER A 317 -21.25 -23.40 7.26
N ILE A 318 -20.25 -23.33 8.15
CA ILE A 318 -19.59 -22.08 8.57
C ILE A 318 -18.98 -21.30 7.39
N HIS A 319 -18.39 -21.99 6.41
CA HIS A 319 -17.76 -21.37 5.23
C HIS A 319 -18.59 -21.60 3.95
N TYR A 320 -19.92 -21.54 4.04
CA TYR A 320 -20.80 -21.69 2.88
C TYR A 320 -20.68 -20.48 1.93
N VAL A 321 -19.94 -20.65 0.83
CA VAL A 321 -19.73 -19.57 -0.18
C VAL A 321 -20.24 -19.95 -1.57
N ARG A 322 -21.01 -21.05 -1.68
CA ARG A 322 -21.57 -21.51 -2.96
C ARG A 322 -22.68 -20.56 -3.44
N ASN A 323 -23.51 -20.11 -2.50
CA ASN A 323 -24.52 -19.04 -2.68
C ASN A 323 -25.38 -19.20 -3.94
N ASP A 324 -25.84 -20.42 -4.21
CA ASP A 324 -26.56 -20.77 -5.44
C ASP A 324 -27.86 -21.56 -5.20
N ASP A 325 -28.30 -21.70 -3.93
CA ASP A 325 -29.53 -22.40 -3.59
C ASP A 325 -30.75 -21.44 -3.57
N ILE A 326 -31.94 -22.04 -3.50
CA ILE A 326 -33.22 -21.33 -3.43
C ILE A 326 -33.52 -20.92 -1.99
N LEU A 327 -33.95 -19.67 -1.81
CA LEU A 327 -34.42 -19.15 -0.54
C LEU A 327 -35.89 -19.55 -0.34
N ARG A 328 -36.11 -20.57 0.49
CA ARG A 328 -37.44 -21.16 0.73
C ARG A 328 -38.23 -20.39 1.78
N ASN A 329 -39.52 -20.17 1.50
CA ASN A 329 -40.46 -19.60 2.47
C ASN A 329 -40.47 -20.44 3.77
N GLY A 330 -40.51 -19.75 4.92
CA GLY A 330 -40.50 -20.36 6.24
C GLY A 330 -39.12 -20.74 6.76
N ASN A 331 -38.04 -20.55 5.98
CA ASN A 331 -36.67 -20.72 6.46
C ASN A 331 -36.06 -19.37 6.86
N LEU A 332 -34.99 -19.43 7.67
CA LEU A 332 -34.08 -18.32 7.90
C LEU A 332 -33.04 -18.28 6.76
N VAL A 333 -32.44 -17.11 6.55
CA VAL A 333 -31.19 -16.95 5.82
C VAL A 333 -30.15 -16.36 6.77
N LEU A 334 -28.97 -16.97 6.83
CA LEU A 334 -27.79 -16.41 7.48
C LEU A 334 -26.95 -15.74 6.39
N VAL A 335 -26.64 -14.47 6.60
CA VAL A 335 -25.78 -13.71 5.71
C VAL A 335 -24.60 -13.17 6.48
N ASP A 336 -23.40 -13.49 6.02
CA ASP A 336 -22.15 -12.93 6.53
C ASP A 336 -21.46 -12.15 5.41
N GLY A 337 -21.16 -10.88 5.63
CA GLY A 337 -20.61 -10.04 4.59
C GLY A 337 -20.27 -8.63 5.04
N GLY A 338 -19.46 -7.96 4.24
CA GLY A 338 -19.15 -6.55 4.43
C GLY A 338 -18.41 -5.97 3.26
N GLY A 339 -18.46 -4.65 3.12
CA GLY A 339 -17.67 -3.88 2.17
C GLY A 339 -16.32 -3.45 2.75
N SER A 340 -15.41 -3.11 1.83
CA SER A 340 -14.10 -2.51 2.08
C SER A 340 -14.08 -1.06 1.60
N TYR A 341 -13.59 -0.12 2.39
CA TYR A 341 -13.39 1.28 2.02
C TYR A 341 -11.99 1.75 2.40
N GLY A 342 -11.24 2.31 1.44
CA GLY A 342 -9.90 2.83 1.72
C GLY A 342 -8.91 1.78 2.21
N GLY A 343 -9.16 0.50 1.94
CA GLY A 343 -8.38 -0.64 2.47
C GLY A 343 -8.83 -1.17 3.84
N TYR A 344 -9.80 -0.53 4.51
CA TYR A 344 -10.38 -0.99 5.77
C TYR A 344 -11.68 -1.75 5.51
N ILE A 345 -11.89 -2.83 6.24
CA ILE A 345 -13.05 -3.71 6.03
C ILE A 345 -14.12 -3.53 7.11
N SER A 346 -15.32 -3.99 6.77
CA SER A 346 -16.38 -4.29 7.72
C SER A 346 -16.72 -5.77 7.64
N ASP A 347 -17.28 -6.30 8.72
CA ASP A 347 -17.62 -7.70 8.87
C ASP A 347 -18.91 -7.77 9.68
N ILE A 348 -19.99 -8.22 9.05
CA ILE A 348 -21.34 -8.17 9.60
C ILE A 348 -22.05 -9.48 9.26
N THR A 349 -22.44 -10.20 10.30
CA THR A 349 -23.36 -11.33 10.16
C THR A 349 -24.76 -10.94 10.63
N ARG A 350 -25.79 -11.27 9.84
CA ARG A 350 -27.20 -11.15 10.21
C ARG A 350 -27.97 -12.36 9.74
N THR A 351 -28.93 -12.78 10.56
CA THR A 351 -29.85 -13.87 10.24
C THR A 351 -31.27 -13.35 10.31
N TRP A 352 -32.09 -13.63 9.30
CA TRP A 352 -33.49 -13.19 9.27
C TRP A 352 -34.39 -14.18 8.53
N PRO A 353 -35.71 -14.21 8.81
CA PRO A 353 -36.67 -15.03 8.10
C PRO A 353 -36.86 -14.55 6.67
N ILE A 354 -36.76 -15.47 5.71
CA ILE A 354 -36.90 -15.18 4.28
C ILE A 354 -38.27 -14.58 3.94
N ASN A 355 -39.30 -14.92 4.71
CA ASN A 355 -40.66 -14.41 4.55
C ASN A 355 -40.98 -13.20 5.45
N GLY A 356 -39.98 -12.64 6.12
CA GLY A 356 -40.11 -11.47 6.98
C GLY A 356 -40.77 -11.72 8.34
N LYS A 357 -41.11 -12.96 8.70
CA LYS A 357 -41.72 -13.29 10.01
C LYS A 357 -41.06 -14.51 10.65
N PHE A 358 -40.53 -14.32 11.86
CA PHE A 358 -40.01 -15.42 12.65
C PHE A 358 -41.16 -16.35 13.07
N THR A 359 -40.93 -17.66 12.98
CA THR A 359 -41.74 -18.64 13.71
C THR A 359 -41.33 -18.67 15.18
N PRO A 360 -42.16 -19.21 16.10
CA PRO A 360 -41.78 -19.35 17.51
C PRO A 360 -40.41 -20.00 17.72
N PRO A 361 -40.08 -21.18 17.14
CA PRO A 361 -38.76 -21.78 17.36
C PRO A 361 -37.61 -20.98 16.72
N GLN A 362 -37.85 -20.27 15.62
CA GLN A 362 -36.83 -19.39 15.04
C GLN A 362 -36.55 -18.19 15.92
N ARG A 363 -37.59 -17.62 16.55
CA ARG A 363 -37.45 -16.50 17.49
C ARG A 363 -36.71 -16.94 18.75
N ASP A 364 -37.09 -18.08 19.31
CA ASP A 364 -36.45 -18.63 20.52
C ASP A 364 -34.94 -18.83 20.29
N LEU A 365 -34.54 -19.38 19.15
CA LEU A 365 -33.13 -19.54 18.80
C LEU A 365 -32.43 -18.19 18.53
N TYR A 366 -33.11 -17.26 17.87
CA TYR A 366 -32.54 -15.94 17.55
C TYR A 366 -32.26 -15.13 18.82
N ASP A 367 -33.13 -15.20 19.84
CA ASP A 367 -32.99 -14.46 21.09
C ASP A 367 -31.94 -15.03 22.05
N ALA A 368 -31.54 -16.28 21.83
CA ALA A 368 -30.51 -16.95 22.64
C ALA A 368 -29.08 -16.60 22.19
N CYS A 369 -28.91 -16.10 20.96
CA CYS A 369 -27.64 -15.69 20.36
C CYS A 369 -27.38 -14.20 20.60
#